data_AF-J7XL35-F1
#
_entry.id   AF-J7XL35-F1
#
_cell.length_a   1.000
_cell.length_b   1.000
_cell.length_c   1.000
_cell.angle_alpha   90.00
_cell.angle_beta   90.00
_cell.angle_gamma   90.00
#
_symmetry.space_group_name_H-M   'P 1'
#
loop_
_entity.id
_entity.type
_entity.pdbx_description
1 polymer ?
#
loop_
_entity_poly.entity_id
_entity_poly.type
_entity_poly.pdbx_seq_one_letter_code
_entity_poly.pdbx_strand_id
1 'polypeptide(L)'
;MNYTSMPKRIGMVKRTPFASVPKKFNGIGKIVKKQTKVERPTLTQDEQEIIENKLLCSFLSEEKMLITYYRDGHLLNRYMTVTDINPIKNLITCTDASYNRIFLKFIDIIDLR
;
A
#
# COMPACT_ATOMS: atom_id res chain seq x y z
N MET A 1 -14.26 65.22 -44.80
CA MET A 1 -13.80 63.97 -44.17
C MET A 1 -15.04 63.22 -43.73
N ASN A 2 -15.34 62.09 -44.37
CA ASN A 2 -16.65 61.44 -44.32
C ASN A 2 -16.50 59.92 -44.15
N TYR A 3 -17.22 59.41 -43.15
CA TYR A 3 -17.72 58.04 -42.90
C TYR A 3 -16.75 56.84 -42.82
N THR A 4 -16.91 56.04 -41.76
CA THR A 4 -17.22 54.58 -41.80
C THR A 4 -17.11 54.00 -40.37
N SER A 5 -18.24 53.78 -39.68
CA SER A 5 -18.99 52.51 -39.59
C SER A 5 -18.24 51.38 -38.85
N MET A 6 -18.57 51.22 -37.56
CA MET A 6 -18.21 50.05 -36.76
C MET A 6 -19.13 48.87 -37.10
N PRO A 7 -18.63 47.63 -37.26
CA PRO A 7 -19.47 46.45 -37.28
C PRO A 7 -19.47 45.77 -35.91
N LYS A 8 -20.67 45.62 -35.34
CA LYS A 8 -20.98 44.74 -34.23
C LYS A 8 -21.29 43.36 -34.82
N ARG A 9 -20.56 42.30 -34.44
CA ARG A 9 -21.03 40.92 -34.65
C ARG A 9 -20.98 40.11 -33.35
N ILE A 10 -22.14 39.55 -33.08
CA ILE A 10 -22.47 38.61 -32.01
C ILE A 10 -21.76 37.28 -32.27
N GLY A 11 -21.24 36.68 -31.21
CA GLY A 11 -20.70 35.32 -31.20
C GLY A 11 -20.55 34.84 -29.76
N MET A 12 -21.67 34.46 -29.16
CA MET A 12 -21.75 33.90 -27.80
C MET A 12 -21.30 32.44 -27.79
N VAL A 13 -20.85 32.00 -26.60
CA VAL A 13 -20.61 30.61 -26.15
C VAL A 13 -19.30 29.96 -26.60
N LYS A 14 -18.29 29.99 -25.71
CA LYS A 14 -17.47 28.80 -25.41
C LYS A 14 -17.16 28.73 -23.90
N ARG A 15 -17.94 27.85 -23.27
CA ARG A 15 -17.81 27.12 -21.99
C ARG A 15 -16.56 27.43 -21.15
N THR A 16 -16.79 27.83 -19.90
CA THR A 16 -15.84 27.77 -18.79
C THR A 16 -15.18 26.39 -18.70
N PRO A 17 -13.84 26.27 -18.73
CA PRO A 17 -13.19 25.08 -18.23
C PRO A 17 -13.46 25.04 -16.74
N PHE A 18 -14.10 23.95 -16.30
CA PHE A 18 -14.31 23.63 -14.91
C PHE A 18 -13.04 23.92 -14.10
N ALA A 19 -13.25 24.61 -12.99
CA ALA A 19 -12.29 24.77 -11.92
C ALA A 19 -11.64 23.41 -11.61
N SER A 20 -10.45 23.19 -12.16
CA SER A 20 -9.57 22.13 -11.66
C SER A 20 -8.88 22.73 -10.45
N VAL A 21 -9.60 22.70 -9.33
CA VAL A 21 -9.08 23.00 -8.00
C VAL A 21 -7.75 22.25 -7.84
N PRO A 22 -6.68 22.91 -7.36
CA PRO A 22 -5.37 22.30 -7.26
C PRO A 22 -5.49 21.12 -6.30
N LYS A 23 -5.30 19.90 -6.82
CA LYS A 23 -5.12 18.73 -5.96
C LYS A 23 -3.74 18.91 -5.34
N LYS A 24 -3.72 19.61 -4.20
CA LYS A 24 -2.54 19.82 -3.35
C LYS A 24 -1.81 18.49 -3.26
N PHE A 25 -0.66 18.43 -3.91
CA PHE A 25 0.31 17.37 -3.70
C PHE A 25 0.89 17.61 -2.31
N ASN A 26 0.14 17.21 -1.28
CA ASN A 26 0.71 17.01 0.04
C ASN A 26 1.61 15.80 -0.10
N GLY A 27 2.84 16.06 -0.54
CA GLY A 27 3.95 15.16 -0.35
C GLY A 27 3.97 14.81 1.13
N ILE A 28 3.54 13.60 1.46
CA ILE A 28 3.87 12.99 2.74
C ILE A 28 5.35 12.62 2.60
N GLY A 29 6.17 13.66 2.75
CA GLY A 29 7.58 13.52 2.99
C GLY A 29 7.75 12.66 4.23
N LYS A 30 8.55 11.60 4.07
CA LYS A 30 9.44 11.08 5.10
C LYS A 30 8.76 10.93 6.47
N ILE A 31 8.11 9.79 6.70
CA ILE A 31 7.91 9.33 8.07
C ILE A 31 9.29 8.96 8.61
N VAL A 32 9.92 9.96 9.23
CA VAL A 32 11.15 9.83 10.00
C VAL A 32 10.88 8.86 11.16
N LYS A 33 11.72 7.82 11.20
CA LYS A 33 11.89 6.86 12.28
C LYS A 33 11.69 7.51 13.66
N LYS A 34 10.59 7.19 14.32
CA LYS A 34 10.49 7.21 15.79
C LYS A 34 10.24 5.78 16.24
N GLN A 35 11.27 5.16 16.82
CA GLN A 35 11.19 3.89 17.51
C GLN A 35 10.35 4.07 18.78
N THR A 36 9.04 4.15 18.63
CA THR A 36 8.08 3.90 19.69
C THR A 36 7.81 2.40 19.64
N LYS A 37 7.94 1.68 20.76
CA LYS A 37 7.35 0.34 20.89
C LYS A 37 5.88 0.50 20.51
N VAL A 38 5.52 0.03 19.31
CA VAL A 38 4.14 0.12 18.82
C VAL A 38 3.41 -1.03 19.49
N GLU A 39 2.28 -0.77 20.15
CA GLU A 39 1.43 -1.87 20.61
C GLU A 39 1.03 -2.72 19.40
N ARG A 40 1.06 -4.05 19.56
CA ARG A 40 0.76 -4.98 18.48
C ARG A 40 -0.59 -4.60 17.84
N PRO A 41 -0.65 -4.39 16.51
CA PRO A 41 -1.93 -4.17 15.86
C PRO A 41 -2.84 -5.37 16.11
N THR A 42 -4.05 -5.12 16.60
CA THR A 42 -5.06 -6.17 16.76
C THR A 42 -5.84 -6.25 15.46
N LEU A 43 -5.56 -7.29 14.66
CA LEU A 43 -6.30 -7.56 13.43
C LEU A 43 -7.65 -8.16 13.77
N THR A 44 -8.71 -7.72 13.08
CA THR A 44 -10.02 -8.39 13.14
C THR A 44 -9.95 -9.76 12.47
N GLN A 45 -10.93 -10.62 12.74
CA GLN A 45 -10.98 -11.95 12.12
C GLN A 45 -11.06 -11.88 10.59
N ASP A 46 -11.83 -10.93 10.05
CA ASP A 46 -11.94 -10.72 8.60
C ASP A 46 -10.59 -10.30 7.98
N GLU A 47 -9.84 -9.42 8.66
CA GLU A 47 -8.51 -8.99 8.20
C GLU A 47 -7.50 -10.14 8.22
N GLN A 48 -7.57 -11.00 9.24
CA GLN A 48 -6.73 -12.20 9.32
C GLN A 48 -7.03 -13.17 8.17
N GLU A 49 -8.31 -13.43 7.87
CA GLU A 49 -8.70 -14.31 6.77
C GLU A 49 -8.22 -13.79 5.41
N ILE A 50 -8.27 -12.47 5.19
CA ILE A 50 -7.72 -11.84 3.98
C ILE A 50 -6.21 -12.05 3.87
N ILE A 51 -5.49 -11.91 4.98
CA ILE A 51 -4.04 -12.13 5.04
C ILE A 51 -3.70 -13.60 4.77
N GLU A 52 -4.44 -14.54 5.38
CA GLU A 52 -4.27 -15.98 5.17
C GLU A 52 -4.48 -16.35 3.70
N ASN A 53 -5.57 -15.87 3.08
CA ASN A 53 -5.84 -16.10 1.67
C ASN A 53 -4.72 -15.54 0.77
N LYS A 54 -4.21 -14.33 1.07
CA LYS A 54 -3.08 -13.75 0.33
C LYS A 54 -1.79 -14.58 0.49
N LEU A 55 -1.51 -15.10 1.68
CA LEU A 55 -0.34 -15.98 1.92
C LEU A 55 -0.43 -17.24 1.08
N LEU A 56 -1.61 -17.87 1.03
CA LEU A 56 -1.84 -19.05 0.20
C LEU A 56 -1.63 -18.75 -1.28
N CYS A 57 -2.18 -17.65 -1.78
CA CYS A 57 -1.97 -17.23 -3.17
C CYS A 57 -0.49 -17.01 -3.50
N SER A 58 0.25 -16.32 -2.63
CA SER A 58 1.68 -16.07 -2.85
C SER A 58 2.52 -17.35 -2.73
N PHE A 59 2.17 -18.25 -1.80
CA PHE A 59 2.83 -19.55 -1.69
C PHE A 59 2.65 -20.39 -2.96
N LEU A 60 1.43 -20.43 -3.52
CA LEU A 60 1.14 -21.14 -4.77
C LEU A 60 1.79 -20.49 -6.01
N SER A 61 1.93 -19.16 -6.02
CA SER A 61 2.51 -18.42 -7.14
C SER A 61 4.04 -18.31 -7.04
N GLU A 62 4.62 -18.70 -5.91
CA GLU A 62 6.04 -18.50 -5.55
C GLU A 62 6.53 -17.05 -5.74
N GLU A 63 5.61 -16.09 -5.64
CA GLU A 63 5.88 -14.69 -5.92
C GLU A 63 6.50 -14.00 -4.69
N LYS A 64 7.47 -13.11 -4.95
CA LYS A 64 8.08 -12.28 -3.93
C LYS A 64 7.14 -11.13 -3.56
N MET A 65 6.72 -11.08 -2.30
CA MET A 65 5.84 -10.04 -1.78
C MET A 65 6.45 -9.29 -0.59
N LEU A 66 5.98 -8.08 -0.34
CA LEU A 66 6.35 -7.28 0.81
C LEU A 66 5.52 -7.69 2.02
N ILE A 67 6.15 -8.37 2.97
CA ILE A 67 5.52 -8.79 4.21
C ILE A 67 5.82 -7.76 5.30
N THR A 68 4.77 -7.22 5.90
CA THR A 68 4.84 -6.41 7.11
C THR A 68 4.49 -7.27 8.30
N TYR A 69 5.42 -7.41 9.25
CA TYR A 69 5.23 -8.24 10.44
C TYR A 69 5.73 -7.53 11.69
N TYR A 70 5.15 -7.88 12.83
CA TYR A 70 5.51 -7.39 14.15
C TYR A 70 6.52 -8.31 14.80
N ARG A 71 7.64 -7.75 15.27
CA ARG A 71 8.68 -8.49 15.97
C ARG A 71 9.37 -7.60 16.99
N ASP A 72 9.52 -8.10 18.21
CA ASP A 72 10.27 -7.46 19.30
C ASP A 72 9.89 -5.99 19.59
N GLY A 73 8.62 -5.62 19.42
CA GLY A 73 8.16 -4.23 19.64
C GLY A 73 8.13 -3.35 18.39
N HIS A 74 8.51 -3.89 17.23
CA HIS A 74 8.69 -3.15 16.00
C HIS A 74 7.93 -3.77 14.84
N LEU A 75 7.39 -2.92 13.97
CA LEU A 75 6.89 -3.32 12.66
C LEU A 75 8.05 -3.33 11.67
N LEU A 76 8.27 -4.48 11.07
CA LEU A 76 9.31 -4.71 10.06
C LEU A 76 8.63 -4.99 8.73
N ASN A 77 9.15 -4.38 7.68
CA ASN A 77 8.76 -4.67 6.30
C ASN A 77 9.93 -5.33 5.58
N ARG A 78 9.66 -6.43 4.90
CA ARG A 78 10.70 -7.13 4.14
C ARG A 78 10.08 -7.85 2.95
N TYR A 79 10.75 -7.76 1.81
CA TYR A 79 10.39 -8.55 0.65
C TYR A 79 10.86 -9.99 0.82
N MET A 80 9.95 -10.94 0.68
CA MET A 80 10.26 -12.35 0.85
C MET A 80 9.25 -13.19 0.07
N THR A 81 9.66 -14.42 -0.25
CA THR A 81 8.79 -15.43 -0.85
C THR A 81 8.38 -16.43 0.23
N VAL A 82 7.10 -16.77 0.28
CA VAL A 82 6.62 -17.81 1.20
C VAL A 82 6.99 -19.17 0.64
N THR A 83 7.71 -19.96 1.42
CA THR A 83 8.26 -21.26 1.00
C THR A 83 7.61 -22.44 1.70
N ASP A 84 6.96 -22.23 2.84
CA ASP A 84 6.21 -23.27 3.56
C ASP A 84 5.19 -22.61 4.49
N ILE A 85 4.03 -23.26 4.63
CA ILE A 85 2.97 -22.84 5.53
C ILE A 85 2.56 -24.04 6.39
N ASN A 86 2.71 -23.92 7.70
CA ASN A 86 2.30 -24.93 8.67
C ASN A 86 1.09 -24.42 9.49
N PRO A 87 -0.14 -24.78 9.09
CA PRO A 87 -1.35 -24.34 9.79
C PRO A 87 -1.48 -24.96 11.19
N ILE A 88 -0.94 -26.17 11.42
CA ILE A 88 -1.02 -26.83 12.73
C ILE A 88 -0.18 -26.07 13.78
N LYS A 89 0.98 -25.55 13.35
CA LYS A 89 1.91 -24.81 14.22
C LYS A 89 1.73 -23.30 14.16
N ASN A 90 0.78 -22.81 13.37
CA ASN A 90 0.63 -21.39 13.02
C ASN A 90 1.96 -20.73 12.61
N LEU A 91 2.75 -21.45 11.81
CA LEU A 91 4.10 -21.05 11.44
C LEU A 91 4.21 -20.93 9.92
N ILE A 92 4.84 -19.85 9.47
CA ILE A 92 5.11 -19.58 8.06
C ILE A 92 6.62 -19.48 7.90
N THR A 93 7.16 -20.18 6.90
CA THR A 93 8.57 -20.08 6.53
C THR A 93 8.68 -19.26 5.26
N CYS A 94 9.39 -18.15 5.35
CA CYS A 94 9.67 -17.28 4.23
C CYS A 94 11.17 -17.27 3.91
N THR A 95 11.51 -17.00 2.67
CA THR A 95 12.90 -16.84 2.22
C THR A 95 13.10 -15.48 1.58
N ASP A 96 14.12 -14.75 2.04
CA ASP A 96 14.52 -13.47 1.45
C ASP A 96 15.42 -13.68 0.22
N ALA A 97 15.71 -12.62 -0.54
CA ALA A 97 16.62 -12.61 -1.68
C ALA A 97 18.04 -13.12 -1.35
N SER A 98 18.46 -13.05 -0.08
CA SER A 98 19.73 -13.61 0.39
C SER A 98 19.64 -15.10 0.77
N TYR A 99 18.54 -15.79 0.44
CA TYR A 99 18.26 -17.17 0.83
C TYR A 99 18.20 -17.43 2.34
N ASN A 100 18.06 -16.36 3.13
CA ASN A 100 17.86 -16.45 4.57
C ASN A 100 16.42 -16.86 4.86
N ARG A 101 16.26 -17.96 5.60
CA ARG A 101 14.95 -18.44 6.06
C ARG A 101 14.51 -17.65 7.29
N ILE A 102 13.27 -17.18 7.26
CA ILE A 102 12.63 -16.42 8.32
C ILE A 102 11.38 -17.16 8.72
N PHE A 103 11.23 -17.40 10.03
CA PHE A 103 10.06 -18.02 10.60
C PHE A 103 9.17 -16.94 11.22
N LEU A 104 7.91 -16.91 10.81
CA LEU A 104 6.90 -15.94 11.25
C LEU A 104 5.66 -16.70 11.74
N LYS A 105 4.98 -16.17 12.76
CA LYS A 105 3.64 -16.67 13.09
C LYS A 105 2.59 -15.90 12.31
N PHE A 106 1.46 -16.52 11.98
CA PHE A 106 0.34 -15.85 11.31
C PHE A 106 -0.08 -14.57 12.02
N ILE A 107 -0.24 -14.66 13.34
CA ILE A 107 -0.65 -13.53 14.17
C ILE A 107 0.35 -12.36 14.12
N ASP A 108 1.63 -12.63 13.83
CA ASP A 108 2.67 -11.60 13.77
C ASP A 108 2.65 -10.86 12.43
N ILE A 109 1.98 -11.38 11.40
CA ILE A 109 1.85 -10.73 10.10
C ILE A 109 0.72 -9.71 10.16
N ILE A 110 0.99 -8.51 9.68
CA ILE A 110 0.09 -7.34 9.76
C ILE A 110 -0.45 -6.97 8.39
N ASP A 111 0.39 -7.03 7.34
CA ASP A 111 -0.02 -6.66 5.98
C ASP A 111 0.85 -7.36 4.94
N LEU A 112 0.28 -7.57 3.75
CA LEU A 112 0.90 -8.22 2.60
C LEU A 112 0.61 -7.42 1.33
N ARG A 113 1.67 -7.03 0.62
CA ARG A 113 1.63 -6.19 -0.59
C ARG A 113 2.48 -6.73 -1.72
#